data_AF-A0A7K9WK41-F1
#
_entry.id   AF-A0A7K9WK41-F1
#
_cell.length_a   1.000
_cell.length_b   1.000
_cell.length_c   1.000
_cell.angle_alpha   90.00
_cell.angle_beta   90.00
_cell.angle_gamma   90.00
#
_symmetry.space_group_name_H-M   'P 1'
#
loop_
_entity.id
_entity.type
_entity.pdbx_description
1 polymer ?
#
loop_
_entity_poly.entity_id
_entity_poly.type
_entity_poly.pdbx_seq_one_letter_code
_entity_poly.pdbx_strand_id
1 'polypeptide(L)'
;KGIDREFYLLFSIFDENDSWYLKKNIEAFTGDPSKVDENNADFMESNKMHAVNGYLYGNLPGLTMCKNDRVSWHLIGLGSHYDMHGVHFQGNTIDLRGTTRDGLALFPHLSGTALMQPDRVGTFKVVCRTFDHFVGGMKHLYEVSSCHNTPQAQQQRGAMRIYYIAAEEVEWDYASNKSSAPKIYNISSYEESESIAFQKLRHFPGFLRCKIRNTDAHSRLSMLLNTTYLIAEWPLLHAEVGDSVLIVFKNKASRPYSISAHGIEE
;
A
#
# COMPACT_ATOMS: atom_id res chain seq x y z
N LYS A 1 -20.81 18.78 13.35
CA LYS A 1 -20.56 19.22 14.75
C LYS A 1 -19.63 18.19 15.39
N GLY A 2 -18.58 18.61 16.08
CA GLY A 2 -17.61 17.69 16.71
C GLY A 2 -16.54 17.14 15.75
N ILE A 3 -16.40 17.73 14.56
CA ILE A 3 -15.29 17.51 13.63
C ILE A 3 -14.58 18.85 13.50
N ASP A 4 -13.27 18.83 13.63
CA ASP A 4 -12.42 20.01 13.64
C ASP A 4 -11.88 20.30 12.22
N ARG A 5 -11.67 19.25 11.41
CA ARG A 5 -11.25 19.34 9.99
C ARG A 5 -11.97 18.31 9.10
N GLU A 6 -12.30 18.71 7.89
CA GLU A 6 -12.89 17.84 6.87
C GLU A 6 -12.05 17.91 5.58
N PHE A 7 -11.73 16.75 5.02
CA PHE A 7 -11.01 16.63 3.75
C PHE A 7 -11.82 15.80 2.76
N TYR A 8 -11.76 16.17 1.49
CA TYR A 8 -12.45 15.49 0.40
C TYR A 8 -11.40 15.06 -0.63
N LEU A 9 -11.24 13.76 -0.84
CA LEU A 9 -10.28 13.21 -1.80
C LEU A 9 -10.99 12.31 -2.82
N LEU A 10 -10.81 12.67 -4.08
CA LEU A 10 -11.17 11.87 -5.25
C LEU A 10 -9.93 11.13 -5.73
N PHE A 11 -9.96 9.81 -5.65
CA PHE A 11 -8.95 8.92 -6.24
C PHE A 11 -9.46 8.48 -7.61
N SER A 12 -8.70 8.79 -8.66
CA SER A 12 -9.06 8.42 -10.03
C SER A 12 -7.83 8.42 -10.93
N ILE A 13 -7.80 7.50 -11.89
CA ILE A 13 -6.96 7.59 -13.06
C ILE A 13 -7.69 8.52 -14.06
N PHE A 14 -7.26 9.77 -14.14
CA PHE A 14 -7.79 10.70 -15.13
C PHE A 14 -7.21 10.35 -16.49
N ASP A 15 -7.96 9.57 -17.26
CA ASP A 15 -7.59 9.17 -18.61
C ASP A 15 -7.91 10.31 -19.60
N GLU A 16 -6.91 11.11 -19.96
CA GLU A 16 -7.08 12.21 -20.91
C GLU A 16 -7.28 11.73 -22.35
N ASN A 17 -7.08 10.43 -22.65
CA ASN A 17 -7.40 9.88 -23.97
C ASN A 17 -8.92 9.91 -24.24
N ASP A 18 -9.73 9.77 -23.19
CA ASP A 18 -11.20 9.83 -23.27
C ASP A 18 -11.74 11.28 -23.14
N SER A 19 -10.85 12.26 -22.99
CA SER A 19 -11.20 13.66 -22.83
C SER A 19 -11.69 14.26 -24.14
N TRP A 20 -12.81 14.99 -24.09
CA TRP A 20 -13.32 15.80 -25.20
C TRP A 20 -12.29 16.82 -25.72
N TYR A 21 -11.27 17.13 -24.91
CA TYR A 21 -10.24 18.11 -25.21
C TYR A 21 -8.94 17.50 -25.74
N LEU A 22 -8.85 16.17 -25.93
CA LEU A 22 -7.61 15.48 -26.35
C LEU A 22 -6.95 16.17 -27.56
N LYS A 23 -7.72 16.41 -28.63
CA LYS A 23 -7.19 17.05 -29.86
C LYS A 23 -6.63 18.45 -29.61
N LYS A 24 -7.29 19.24 -28.76
CA LYS A 24 -6.82 20.59 -28.39
C LYS A 24 -5.54 20.50 -27.56
N ASN A 25 -5.43 19.52 -26.67
CA ASN A 25 -4.23 19.30 -25.88
C ASN A 25 -3.05 18.85 -26.77
N ILE A 26 -3.29 17.97 -27.74
CA ILE A 26 -2.28 17.56 -28.72
C ILE A 26 -1.75 18.78 -29.48
N GLU A 27 -2.64 19.60 -30.03
CA GLU A 27 -2.28 20.82 -30.76
C GLU A 27 -1.49 21.83 -29.89
N ALA A 28 -1.86 21.96 -28.62
CA ALA A 28 -1.24 22.94 -27.72
C ALA A 28 0.11 22.50 -27.14
N PHE A 29 0.31 21.20 -26.85
CA PHE A 29 1.40 20.74 -25.97
C PHE A 29 2.43 19.81 -26.62
N THR A 30 2.16 19.22 -27.81
CA THR A 30 3.07 18.20 -28.38
C THR A 30 4.18 18.76 -29.28
N GLY A 31 4.15 20.07 -29.55
CA GLY A 31 5.11 20.77 -30.42
C GLY A 31 4.95 20.45 -31.91
N ASP A 32 4.84 19.17 -32.27
CA ASP A 32 4.53 18.68 -33.62
C ASP A 32 3.39 17.64 -33.58
N PRO A 33 2.13 18.10 -33.67
CA PRO A 33 0.94 17.25 -33.64
C PRO A 33 0.92 16.14 -34.70
N SER A 34 1.62 16.32 -35.83
CA SER A 34 1.60 15.37 -36.94
C SER A 34 2.32 14.06 -36.64
N LYS A 35 3.16 14.03 -35.61
CA LYS A 35 3.92 12.85 -35.18
C LYS A 35 3.23 12.05 -34.09
N VAL A 36 2.10 12.52 -33.60
CA VAL A 36 1.36 11.85 -32.52
C VAL A 36 0.54 10.73 -33.13
N ASP A 37 0.81 9.50 -32.68
CA ASP A 37 -0.04 8.35 -32.92
C ASP A 37 -0.91 8.11 -31.69
N GLU A 38 -2.20 8.44 -31.80
CA GLU A 38 -3.19 8.29 -30.71
C GLU A 38 -3.39 6.82 -30.30
N ASN A 39 -3.03 5.84 -31.16
CA ASN A 39 -3.14 4.41 -30.85
C ASN A 39 -1.85 3.83 -30.24
N ASN A 40 -0.81 4.65 -30.11
CA ASN A 40 0.44 4.21 -29.51
C ASN A 40 0.25 4.00 -28.00
N ALA A 41 0.63 2.82 -27.49
CA ALA A 41 0.43 2.46 -26.10
C ALA A 41 1.17 3.39 -25.12
N ASP A 42 2.38 3.84 -25.45
CA ASP A 42 3.16 4.74 -24.60
C ASP A 42 2.53 6.14 -24.58
N PHE A 43 1.98 6.60 -25.72
CA PHE A 43 1.20 7.84 -25.78
C PHE A 43 -0.04 7.76 -24.90
N MET A 44 -0.83 6.69 -25.06
CA MET A 44 -2.03 6.48 -24.24
C MET A 44 -1.69 6.44 -22.74
N GLU A 45 -0.64 5.72 -22.37
CA GLU A 45 -0.20 5.64 -20.97
C GLU A 45 0.28 6.99 -20.44
N SER A 46 0.97 7.80 -21.27
CA SER A 46 1.41 9.15 -20.87
C SER A 46 0.28 10.11 -20.52
N ASN A 47 -0.93 9.83 -21.04
CA ASN A 47 -2.15 10.61 -20.80
C ASN A 47 -3.00 10.08 -19.62
N LYS A 48 -2.57 8.98 -18.96
CA LYS A 48 -3.25 8.47 -17.76
C LYS A 48 -2.66 9.10 -16.52
N MET A 49 -3.41 10.00 -15.91
CA MET A 49 -2.95 10.73 -14.74
C MET A 49 -3.48 10.07 -13.47
N HIS A 50 -2.66 9.25 -12.80
CA HIS A 50 -3.01 8.58 -11.54
C HIS A 50 -3.03 9.57 -10.36
N ALA A 51 -4.13 10.30 -10.21
CA ALA A 51 -4.20 11.50 -9.38
C ALA A 51 -5.10 11.38 -8.16
N VAL A 52 -4.88 12.29 -7.20
CA VAL A 52 -5.85 12.59 -6.14
C VAL A 52 -6.30 14.04 -6.29
N ASN A 53 -7.60 14.28 -6.47
CA ASN A 53 -8.16 15.61 -6.79
C ASN A 53 -7.51 16.28 -8.03
N GLY A 54 -6.99 15.49 -8.98
CA GLY A 54 -6.24 15.99 -10.14
C GLY A 54 -4.78 16.36 -9.89
N TYR A 55 -4.28 16.14 -8.66
CA TYR A 55 -2.89 16.36 -8.27
C TYR A 55 -2.09 15.06 -8.32
N LEU A 56 -0.77 15.17 -8.58
CA LEU A 56 0.15 14.05 -8.81
C LEU A 56 1.46 14.24 -8.04
N TYR A 57 2.17 13.16 -7.76
CA TYR A 57 3.56 13.17 -7.27
C TYR A 57 3.79 14.10 -6.06
N GLY A 58 2.85 14.16 -5.11
CA GLY A 58 3.01 14.93 -3.88
C GLY A 58 2.63 16.40 -3.95
N ASN A 59 2.08 16.89 -5.06
CA ASN A 59 1.80 18.32 -5.24
C ASN A 59 0.42 18.81 -4.74
N LEU A 60 -0.43 17.94 -4.17
CA LEU A 60 -1.73 18.30 -3.59
C LEU A 60 -1.53 19.20 -2.35
N PRO A 61 -1.98 20.47 -2.38
CA PRO A 61 -1.83 21.37 -1.25
C PRO A 61 -3.00 21.25 -0.25
N GLY A 62 -2.82 21.85 0.93
CA GLY A 62 -3.92 22.12 1.86
C GLY A 62 -4.34 20.99 2.77
N LEU A 63 -3.64 19.84 2.77
CA LEU A 63 -3.86 18.76 3.72
C LEU A 63 -3.14 19.02 5.05
N THR A 64 -3.56 20.05 5.77
CA THR A 64 -2.94 20.49 7.03
C THR A 64 -3.94 20.41 8.17
N MET A 65 -3.54 19.81 9.29
CA MET A 65 -4.36 19.66 10.50
C MET A 65 -3.51 19.81 11.76
N CYS A 66 -4.16 19.93 12.90
CA CYS A 66 -3.50 19.99 14.19
C CYS A 66 -3.48 18.61 14.86
N LYS A 67 -2.44 18.34 15.64
CA LYS A 67 -2.42 17.18 16.53
C LYS A 67 -3.68 17.19 17.42
N ASN A 68 -4.33 16.02 17.54
CA ASN A 68 -5.58 15.76 18.26
C ASN A 68 -6.87 16.32 17.62
N ASP A 69 -6.81 16.96 16.46
CA ASP A 69 -8.02 17.33 15.71
C ASP A 69 -8.86 16.06 15.44
N ARG A 70 -10.18 16.17 15.52
CA ARG A 70 -11.06 15.15 14.95
C ARG A 70 -11.22 15.46 13.48
N VAL A 71 -10.67 14.59 12.66
CA VAL A 71 -10.59 14.76 11.20
C VAL A 71 -11.53 13.78 10.54
N SER A 72 -12.36 14.27 9.62
CA SER A 72 -13.20 13.45 8.75
C SER A 72 -12.62 13.44 7.34
N TRP A 73 -12.27 12.26 6.85
CA TRP A 73 -11.80 12.03 5.49
C TRP A 73 -12.94 11.45 4.65
N HIS A 74 -13.44 12.24 3.70
CA HIS A 74 -14.43 11.83 2.72
C HIS A 74 -13.73 11.45 1.43
N LEU A 75 -13.81 10.17 1.08
CA LEU A 75 -13.00 9.58 0.02
C LEU A 75 -13.93 8.98 -1.02
N ILE A 76 -13.62 9.17 -2.30
CA ILE A 76 -14.38 8.60 -3.41
C ILE A 76 -13.43 8.05 -4.46
N GLY A 77 -13.73 6.84 -4.96
CA GLY A 77 -13.11 6.27 -6.15
C GLY A 77 -14.00 6.54 -7.36
N LEU A 78 -13.40 6.95 -8.47
CA LEU A 78 -14.10 7.15 -9.76
C LEU A 78 -13.22 6.62 -10.89
N GLY A 79 -13.85 6.16 -11.96
CA GLY A 79 -13.17 5.80 -13.20
C GLY A 79 -13.61 4.43 -13.71
N SER A 80 -12.67 3.64 -14.20
CA SER A 80 -12.89 2.37 -14.90
C SER A 80 -12.56 1.15 -14.03
N HIS A 81 -12.53 -0.06 -14.60
CA HIS A 81 -12.10 -1.25 -13.88
C HIS A 81 -10.63 -1.20 -13.41
N TYR A 82 -9.81 -0.27 -13.93
CA TYR A 82 -8.47 -0.01 -13.42
C TYR A 82 -8.45 0.74 -12.07
N ASP A 83 -9.55 1.41 -11.70
CA ASP A 83 -9.65 2.23 -10.49
C ASP A 83 -9.92 1.42 -9.20
N MET A 84 -9.07 0.41 -8.95
CA MET A 84 -9.01 -0.34 -7.71
C MET A 84 -7.97 0.31 -6.78
N HIS A 85 -8.41 1.18 -5.88
CA HIS A 85 -7.53 2.00 -5.06
C HIS A 85 -7.41 1.45 -3.64
N GLY A 86 -6.20 1.08 -3.22
CA GLY A 86 -5.88 0.78 -1.82
C GLY A 86 -5.38 2.03 -1.11
N VAL A 87 -6.28 2.90 -0.65
CA VAL A 87 -5.90 4.15 0.04
C VAL A 87 -5.31 3.82 1.40
N HIS A 88 -4.13 4.35 1.69
CA HIS A 88 -3.39 4.12 2.93
C HIS A 88 -2.89 5.44 3.51
N PHE A 89 -3.12 5.62 4.82
CA PHE A 89 -2.59 6.73 5.60
C PHE A 89 -1.36 6.26 6.37
N GLN A 90 -0.18 6.74 5.96
CA GLN A 90 1.06 6.40 6.64
C GLN A 90 1.15 7.12 7.99
N GLY A 91 1.56 6.39 9.03
CA GLY A 91 1.88 6.93 10.36
C GLY A 91 0.69 7.29 11.25
N ASN A 92 -0.54 7.26 10.74
CA ASN A 92 -1.76 7.45 11.52
C ASN A 92 -2.79 6.38 11.15
N THR A 93 -3.63 6.02 12.11
CA THR A 93 -4.75 5.09 11.88
C THR A 93 -6.06 5.85 11.66
N ILE A 94 -7.03 5.15 11.11
CA ILE A 94 -8.39 5.61 10.86
C ILE A 94 -9.40 4.69 11.56
N ASP A 95 -10.47 5.26 12.08
CA ASP A 95 -11.69 4.51 12.39
C ASP A 95 -12.57 4.44 11.14
N LEU A 96 -12.84 3.22 10.70
CA LEU A 96 -13.78 2.94 9.63
C LEU A 96 -14.93 2.11 10.20
N ARG A 97 -16.05 2.78 10.51
CA ARG A 97 -17.28 2.15 11.03
C ARG A 97 -17.04 1.37 12.31
N GLY A 98 -16.27 1.92 13.26
CA GLY A 98 -15.96 1.27 14.54
C GLY A 98 -14.84 0.24 14.46
N THR A 99 -14.11 0.17 13.34
CA THR A 99 -12.93 -0.68 13.20
C THR A 99 -11.70 0.15 12.92
N THR A 100 -10.64 -0.03 13.72
CA THR A 100 -9.35 0.58 13.48
C THR A 100 -8.71 -0.04 12.24
N ARG A 101 -8.35 0.81 11.29
CA ARG A 101 -7.63 0.46 10.07
C ARG A 101 -6.57 1.53 9.82
N ASP A 102 -5.75 1.34 8.81
CA ASP A 102 -4.77 2.30 8.32
C ASP A 102 -5.04 2.67 6.84
N GLY A 103 -6.16 2.20 6.32
CA GLY A 103 -6.52 2.33 4.93
C GLY A 103 -7.88 1.70 4.60
N LEU A 104 -8.29 1.87 3.36
CA LEU A 104 -9.55 1.37 2.81
C LEU A 104 -9.41 1.14 1.31
N ALA A 105 -10.24 0.25 0.78
CA ALA A 105 -10.37 0.05 -0.65
C ALA A 105 -11.45 0.97 -1.23
N LEU A 106 -11.16 1.62 -2.36
CA LEU A 106 -12.12 2.35 -3.18
C LEU A 106 -12.16 1.72 -4.58
N PHE A 107 -13.35 1.70 -5.15
CA PHE A 107 -13.66 1.20 -6.48
C PHE A 107 -14.45 2.28 -7.23
N PRO A 108 -14.69 2.17 -8.55
CA PRO A 108 -15.51 3.12 -9.27
C PRO A 108 -16.86 3.36 -8.59
N HIS A 109 -17.18 4.64 -8.39
CA HIS A 109 -18.40 5.13 -7.74
C HIS A 109 -18.57 4.75 -6.26
N LEU A 110 -17.54 4.17 -5.63
CA LEU A 110 -17.56 3.88 -4.21
C LEU A 110 -17.05 5.09 -3.42
N SER A 111 -17.83 5.49 -2.41
CA SER A 111 -17.39 6.49 -1.44
C SER A 111 -17.35 5.91 -0.03
N GLY A 112 -16.45 6.46 0.79
CA GLY A 112 -16.25 6.10 2.18
C GLY A 112 -15.96 7.33 3.01
N THR A 113 -16.34 7.31 4.29
CA THR A 113 -15.93 8.31 5.26
C THR A 113 -15.17 7.61 6.37
N ALA A 114 -13.96 8.09 6.66
CA ALA A 114 -13.09 7.58 7.69
C ALA A 114 -12.79 8.69 8.70
N LEU A 115 -12.79 8.35 9.98
CA LEU A 115 -12.44 9.29 11.05
C LEU A 115 -10.98 9.09 11.44
N MET A 116 -10.27 10.16 11.71
CA MET A 116 -8.88 10.13 12.15
C MET A 116 -8.71 11.12 13.30
N GLN A 117 -7.88 10.76 14.27
CA GLN A 117 -7.38 11.69 15.28
C GLN A 117 -5.86 11.57 15.31
N PRO A 118 -5.11 12.49 14.67
CA PRO A 118 -3.67 12.34 14.54
C PRO A 118 -2.99 12.61 15.87
N ASP A 119 -2.12 11.71 16.30
CA ASP A 119 -1.47 11.71 17.60
C ASP A 119 -0.04 12.25 17.57
N ARG A 120 0.54 12.41 16.37
CA ARG A 120 1.91 12.89 16.18
C ARG A 120 2.01 14.05 15.21
N VAL A 121 2.93 14.95 15.55
CA VAL A 121 3.32 16.09 14.73
C VAL A 121 4.34 15.61 13.70
N GLY A 122 4.16 16.02 12.45
CA GLY A 122 5.05 15.65 11.36
C GLY A 122 4.38 15.72 9.99
N THR A 123 5.14 15.35 8.98
CA THR A 123 4.64 15.20 7.61
C THR A 123 4.51 13.72 7.28
N PHE A 124 3.32 13.33 6.86
CA PHE A 124 2.93 11.96 6.58
C PHE A 124 2.43 11.84 5.15
N LYS A 125 2.15 10.61 4.71
CA LYS A 125 1.69 10.34 3.35
C LYS A 125 0.29 9.74 3.32
N VAL A 126 -0.53 10.20 2.39
CA VAL A 126 -1.73 9.51 1.93
C VAL A 126 -1.46 9.00 0.52
N VAL A 127 -1.51 7.68 0.33
CA VAL A 127 -1.08 7.04 -0.91
C VAL A 127 -2.06 5.97 -1.36
N CYS A 128 -2.08 5.70 -2.66
CA CYS A 128 -2.63 4.44 -3.16
C CYS A 128 -1.54 3.36 -3.10
N ARG A 129 -1.86 2.19 -2.56
CA ARG A 129 -0.96 1.03 -2.44
C ARG A 129 -1.02 0.09 -3.64
N THR A 130 -1.97 0.29 -4.55
CA THR A 130 -1.95 -0.36 -5.87
C THR A 130 -0.68 0.10 -6.58
N PHE A 131 0.21 -0.84 -6.88
CA PHE A 131 1.60 -0.54 -7.24
C PHE A 131 1.72 0.40 -8.44
N ASP A 132 0.95 0.12 -9.50
CA ASP A 132 0.90 0.94 -10.71
C ASP A 132 0.50 2.38 -10.38
N HIS A 133 -0.57 2.57 -9.59
CA HIS A 133 -1.06 3.89 -9.21
C HIS A 133 -0.05 4.66 -8.35
N PHE A 134 0.63 3.96 -7.44
CA PHE A 134 1.69 4.56 -6.61
C PHE A 134 2.86 5.07 -7.46
N VAL A 135 3.30 4.27 -8.43
CA VAL A 135 4.37 4.64 -9.36
C VAL A 135 3.92 5.81 -10.23
N GLY A 136 2.71 5.75 -10.79
CA GLY A 136 2.08 6.78 -11.62
C GLY A 136 1.79 8.12 -10.92
N GLY A 137 1.97 8.19 -9.60
CA GLY A 137 1.99 9.45 -8.87
C GLY A 137 0.88 9.65 -7.84
N MET A 138 0.05 8.63 -7.59
CA MET A 138 -1.07 8.69 -6.64
C MET A 138 -0.57 8.60 -5.18
N LYS A 139 0.18 9.62 -4.77
CA LYS A 139 0.83 9.76 -3.47
C LYS A 139 0.93 11.23 -3.10
N HIS A 140 0.44 11.59 -1.92
CA HIS A 140 0.42 12.95 -1.41
C HIS A 140 0.86 13.03 0.03
N LEU A 141 1.16 14.26 0.45
CA LEU A 141 1.59 14.57 1.80
C LEU A 141 0.44 15.21 2.57
N TYR A 142 0.33 14.89 3.86
CA TYR A 142 -0.47 15.67 4.80
C TYR A 142 0.40 16.05 6.00
N GLU A 143 0.12 17.21 6.58
CA GLU A 143 0.90 17.79 7.65
C GLU A 143 0.08 17.88 8.93
N VAL A 144 0.66 17.39 10.01
CA VAL A 144 0.11 17.51 11.35
C VAL A 144 0.99 18.45 12.15
N SER A 145 0.45 19.61 12.50
CA SER A 145 1.15 20.67 13.24
C SER A 145 0.83 20.65 14.73
N SER A 146 1.73 21.23 15.54
CA SER A 146 1.47 21.51 16.95
C SER A 146 0.74 22.85 17.08
N CYS A 147 -0.59 22.83 17.20
CA CYS A 147 -1.40 24.04 17.30
C CYS A 147 -1.81 24.39 18.74
N HIS A 148 -1.75 23.41 19.64
CA HIS A 148 -2.17 23.54 21.02
C HIS A 148 -1.06 23.05 21.95
N ASN A 149 -0.79 23.80 23.02
CA ASN A 149 0.03 23.36 24.14
C ASN A 149 -0.69 22.23 24.88
N THR A 150 -0.58 21.01 24.34
CA THR A 150 -1.16 19.84 24.97
C THR A 150 -0.18 19.31 26.01
N PRO A 151 -0.66 18.94 27.22
CA PRO A 151 0.15 18.23 28.19
C PRO A 151 0.80 17.01 27.53
N GLN A 152 2.04 16.69 27.90
CA GLN A 152 2.72 15.49 27.42
C GLN A 152 1.81 14.27 27.55
N ALA A 153 1.64 13.55 26.44
CA ALA A 153 0.87 12.31 26.43
C ALA A 153 1.47 11.36 27.47
N GLN A 154 0.62 10.74 28.29
CA GLN A 154 1.04 9.64 29.14
C GLN A 154 1.60 8.53 28.24
N GLN A 155 2.90 8.26 28.36
CA GLN A 155 3.50 7.06 27.78
C GLN A 155 2.76 5.85 28.34
N GLN A 156 2.03 5.16 27.46
CA GLN A 156 1.49 3.84 27.78
C GLN A 156 2.67 2.93 28.09
N ARG A 157 2.73 2.41 29.33
CA ARG A 157 3.81 1.53 29.79
C ARG A 157 3.41 0.07 29.50
N GLY A 158 3.62 -0.37 28.27
CA GLY A 158 3.62 -1.80 27.94
C GLY A 158 5.00 -2.42 28.08
N ALA A 159 5.09 -3.70 27.75
CA ALA A 159 6.35 -4.44 27.71
C ALA A 159 7.16 -4.06 26.47
N MET A 160 8.49 -4.12 26.59
CA MET A 160 9.37 -4.05 25.42
C MET A 160 9.54 -5.46 24.84
N ARG A 161 9.19 -5.63 23.56
CA ARG A 161 9.37 -6.89 22.82
C ARG A 161 10.45 -6.73 21.77
N ILE A 162 11.45 -7.60 21.80
CA ILE A 162 12.60 -7.52 20.89
C ILE A 162 12.54 -8.65 19.86
N TYR A 163 12.59 -8.29 18.58
CA TYR A 163 12.62 -9.24 17.47
C TYR A 163 13.88 -9.06 16.64
N TYR A 164 14.60 -10.16 16.38
CA TYR A 164 15.74 -10.15 15.47
C TYR A 164 15.29 -10.69 14.12
N ILE A 165 15.23 -9.83 13.11
CA ILE A 165 14.77 -10.16 11.75
C ILE A 165 15.95 -10.06 10.80
N ALA A 166 16.11 -11.03 9.90
CA ALA A 166 17.08 -10.93 8.81
C ALA A 166 16.44 -11.19 7.46
N ALA A 167 16.71 -10.34 6.47
CA ALA A 167 16.34 -10.53 5.07
C ALA A 167 17.44 -11.31 4.34
N GLU A 168 17.11 -12.46 3.78
CA GLU A 168 18.01 -13.37 3.05
C GLU A 168 17.42 -13.71 1.69
N GLU A 169 18.25 -13.71 0.63
CA GLU A 169 17.83 -14.16 -0.70
C GLU A 169 17.84 -15.69 -0.76
N VAL A 170 16.73 -16.27 -1.20
CA VAL A 170 16.57 -17.71 -1.40
C VAL A 170 16.06 -18.01 -2.80
N GLU A 171 16.31 -19.24 -3.24
CA GLU A 171 15.64 -19.81 -4.40
C GLU A 171 14.28 -20.35 -3.95
N TRP A 172 13.21 -19.93 -4.63
CA TRP A 172 11.84 -20.28 -4.27
C TRP A 172 11.15 -21.07 -5.38
N ASP A 173 10.55 -22.21 -5.01
CA ASP A 173 9.71 -23.04 -5.88
C ASP A 173 8.23 -22.89 -5.47
N TYR A 174 7.46 -22.18 -6.30
CA TYR A 174 6.03 -21.95 -6.11
C TYR A 174 5.19 -23.22 -6.17
N ALA A 175 5.67 -24.27 -6.83
CA ALA A 175 4.92 -25.50 -7.10
C ALA A 175 5.78 -26.74 -6.79
N SER A 176 6.30 -26.79 -5.57
CA SER A 176 7.15 -27.88 -5.08
C SER A 176 6.47 -29.26 -5.15
N ASN A 177 5.15 -29.35 -4.87
CA ASN A 177 4.37 -30.56 -5.08
C ASN A 177 3.52 -30.49 -6.35
N LYS A 178 4.06 -31.02 -7.44
CA LYS A 178 3.42 -31.06 -8.75
C LYS A 178 2.31 -32.11 -8.87
N SER A 179 2.24 -33.04 -7.91
CA SER A 179 1.25 -34.12 -7.92
C SER A 179 -0.13 -33.70 -7.37
N SER A 180 -0.17 -32.60 -6.60
CA SER A 180 -1.39 -31.99 -6.06
C SER A 180 -1.99 -30.92 -6.98
N ALA A 181 -1.32 -30.56 -8.08
CA ALA A 181 -1.95 -29.74 -9.11
C ALA A 181 -3.14 -30.53 -9.64
N PRO A 182 -4.38 -30.03 -9.49
CA PRO A 182 -5.54 -30.78 -9.92
C PRO A 182 -5.39 -31.03 -11.43
N LYS A 183 -5.59 -32.28 -11.87
CA LYS A 183 -5.64 -32.65 -13.30
C LYS A 183 -6.89 -32.04 -13.94
N ILE A 184 -6.99 -30.70 -14.00
CA ILE A 184 -8.19 -29.99 -14.47
C ILE A 184 -8.29 -30.03 -16.00
N TYR A 185 -7.27 -30.48 -16.72
CA TYR A 185 -7.25 -30.35 -18.18
C TYR A 185 -7.14 -31.69 -18.90
N ASN A 186 -8.31 -32.26 -19.22
CA ASN A 186 -8.50 -32.95 -20.50
C ASN A 186 -9.21 -31.97 -21.44
N ILE A 187 -8.56 -30.84 -21.75
CA ILE A 187 -9.09 -29.81 -22.67
C ILE A 187 -8.46 -30.05 -24.02
N SER A 188 -9.22 -30.68 -24.91
CA SER A 188 -8.91 -30.87 -26.33
C SER A 188 -9.15 -29.59 -27.16
N SER A 189 -8.75 -28.43 -26.65
CA SER A 189 -8.88 -27.15 -27.37
C SER A 189 -7.88 -26.12 -26.84
N TYR A 190 -6.80 -25.92 -27.60
CA TYR A 190 -6.27 -24.59 -27.93
C TYR A 190 -6.22 -23.50 -26.84
N GLU A 191 -5.75 -23.77 -25.62
CA GLU A 191 -5.28 -22.71 -24.71
C GLU A 191 -4.00 -23.14 -23.98
N GLU A 192 -2.86 -22.87 -24.60
CA GLU A 192 -1.51 -22.97 -24.04
C GLU A 192 -1.22 -21.89 -22.97
N SER A 193 -2.21 -21.21 -22.39
CA SER A 193 -1.99 -19.99 -21.60
C SER A 193 -1.53 -20.27 -20.14
N GLU A 194 -2.11 -21.25 -19.45
CA GLU A 194 -1.82 -21.47 -18.02
C GLU A 194 -0.60 -22.39 -17.76
N SER A 195 -0.32 -23.32 -18.67
CA SER A 195 0.83 -24.23 -18.54
C SER A 195 2.17 -23.52 -18.75
N ILE A 196 2.19 -22.43 -19.52
CA ILE A 196 3.39 -21.60 -19.75
C ILE A 196 3.82 -20.89 -18.46
N ALA A 197 2.87 -20.44 -17.63
CA ALA A 197 3.18 -19.83 -16.34
C ALA A 197 3.93 -20.84 -15.46
N PHE A 198 3.36 -22.01 -15.18
CA PHE A 198 4.03 -23.01 -14.34
C PHE A 198 5.28 -23.65 -14.96
N GLN A 199 5.38 -23.74 -16.30
CA GLN A 199 6.58 -24.26 -16.97
C GLN A 199 7.71 -23.22 -17.09
N LYS A 200 7.45 -21.91 -17.07
CA LYS A 200 8.52 -20.88 -17.10
C LYS A 200 8.89 -20.33 -15.73
N LEU A 201 7.99 -20.36 -14.74
CA LEU A 201 8.22 -19.91 -13.35
C LEU A 201 9.05 -20.94 -12.53
N ARG A 202 10.04 -21.58 -13.17
CA ARG A 202 10.75 -22.75 -12.62
C ARG A 202 11.64 -22.41 -11.44
N HIS A 203 12.31 -21.25 -11.46
CA HIS A 203 13.22 -20.80 -10.41
C HIS A 203 13.36 -19.28 -10.53
N PHE A 204 12.99 -18.56 -9.47
CA PHE A 204 13.29 -17.14 -9.36
C PHE A 204 14.41 -16.96 -8.32
N PRO A 205 15.63 -16.60 -8.75
CA PRO A 205 16.66 -16.20 -7.82
C PRO A 205 16.25 -14.88 -7.14
N GLY A 206 16.44 -14.79 -5.83
CA GLY A 206 16.28 -13.54 -5.09
C GLY A 206 14.96 -13.35 -4.35
N PHE A 207 14.24 -14.42 -4.01
CA PHE A 207 13.12 -14.30 -3.08
C PHE A 207 13.62 -13.87 -1.72
N LEU A 208 13.01 -12.84 -1.12
CA LEU A 208 13.33 -12.46 0.26
C LEU A 208 12.65 -13.41 1.23
N ARG A 209 13.47 -14.16 1.96
CA ARG A 209 13.08 -14.88 3.16
C ARG A 209 13.43 -14.05 4.37
N CYS A 210 12.53 -14.00 5.35
CA CYS A 210 12.80 -13.38 6.64
C CYS A 210 12.87 -14.40 7.77
N LYS A 211 14.00 -14.42 8.49
CA LYS A 211 14.20 -15.31 9.64
C LYS A 211 14.09 -14.52 10.94
N ILE A 212 13.26 -15.00 11.88
CA ILE A 212 13.22 -14.47 13.25
C ILE A 212 13.95 -15.38 14.23
N ARG A 213 14.70 -14.75 15.12
CA ARG A 213 15.08 -15.34 16.42
C ARG A 213 14.46 -14.46 17.50
N ASN A 214 13.53 -15.00 18.28
CA ASN A 214 13.01 -14.31 19.46
C ASN A 214 13.87 -14.69 20.68
N THR A 215 14.12 -13.74 21.57
CA THR A 215 14.89 -13.95 22.81
C THR A 215 14.02 -14.40 23.99
N ASP A 216 12.70 -14.27 23.91
CA ASP A 216 11.81 -14.58 25.03
C ASP A 216 11.37 -16.05 25.08
N ALA A 217 11.17 -16.56 26.30
CA ALA A 217 10.77 -17.94 26.63
C ALA A 217 9.41 -18.38 26.03
N HIS A 218 8.68 -17.49 25.35
CA HIS A 218 7.50 -17.80 24.54
C HIS A 218 7.83 -18.52 23.21
N SER A 219 9.11 -18.79 22.95
CA SER A 219 9.63 -19.65 21.88
C SER A 219 8.96 -21.03 21.75
N ARG A 220 8.21 -21.48 22.77
CA ARG A 220 7.42 -22.72 22.68
C ARG A 220 6.16 -22.61 21.82
N LEU A 221 5.54 -21.42 21.69
CA LEU A 221 4.28 -21.27 20.95
C LEU A 221 4.48 -21.17 19.43
N SER A 222 5.56 -20.53 18.96
CA SER A 222 5.89 -20.47 17.53
C SER A 222 6.39 -21.81 16.98
N MET A 223 6.84 -22.71 17.86
CA MET A 223 7.28 -24.07 17.49
C MET A 223 6.14 -25.11 17.53
N LEU A 224 4.97 -24.74 18.10
CA LEU A 224 3.81 -25.64 18.27
C LEU A 224 2.80 -25.59 17.10
N LEU A 225 2.86 -24.56 16.27
CA LEU A 225 2.07 -24.51 15.05
C LEU A 225 2.85 -25.24 13.96
N ASN A 226 2.51 -26.52 13.77
CA ASN A 226 2.91 -27.33 12.63
C ASN A 226 2.20 -26.80 11.37
N THR A 227 2.45 -25.54 11.00
CA THR A 227 1.74 -24.83 9.94
C THR A 227 2.42 -25.06 8.61
N THR A 228 2.27 -26.28 8.10
CA THR A 228 2.66 -26.72 6.75
C THR A 228 1.91 -25.99 5.62
N TYR A 229 1.01 -25.06 5.95
CA TYR A 229 0.12 -24.34 5.03
C TYR A 229 0.35 -22.83 4.95
N LEU A 230 1.33 -22.28 5.69
CA LEU A 230 1.68 -20.87 5.54
C LEU A 230 2.56 -20.70 4.31
N ILE A 231 1.90 -20.45 3.18
CA ILE A 231 2.53 -19.78 2.04
C ILE A 231 3.09 -18.46 2.59
N ALA A 232 4.41 -18.34 2.51
CA ALA A 232 5.26 -17.26 3.01
C ALA A 232 5.74 -17.44 4.46
N GLU A 233 7.01 -17.80 4.55
CA GLU A 233 7.82 -18.02 5.76
C GLU A 233 8.07 -16.74 6.58
N TRP A 234 7.10 -15.82 6.65
CA TRP A 234 7.16 -14.64 7.50
C TRP A 234 6.66 -14.99 8.90
N PRO A 235 7.54 -14.98 9.90
CA PRO A 235 7.15 -15.26 11.28
C PRO A 235 6.19 -14.18 11.81
N LEU A 236 5.22 -14.62 12.61
CA LEU A 236 4.19 -13.74 13.18
C LEU A 236 4.77 -12.90 14.31
N LEU A 237 4.67 -11.57 14.16
CA LEU A 237 4.99 -10.58 15.19
C LEU A 237 3.73 -10.31 16.03
N HIS A 238 3.85 -10.31 17.34
CA HIS A 238 2.74 -10.08 18.26
C HIS A 238 3.10 -9.00 19.28
N ALA A 239 2.16 -8.09 19.53
CA ALA A 239 2.26 -7.07 20.56
C ALA A 239 0.87 -6.79 21.12
N GLU A 240 0.81 -6.32 22.37
CA GLU A 240 -0.39 -5.81 23.00
C GLU A 240 -0.41 -4.28 22.92
N VAL A 241 -1.59 -3.69 23.11
CA VAL A 241 -1.73 -2.23 23.11
C VAL A 241 -0.89 -1.64 24.25
N GLY A 242 0.01 -0.71 23.90
CA GLY A 242 0.96 -0.08 24.82
C GLY A 242 2.35 -0.71 24.82
N ASP A 243 2.53 -1.90 24.25
CA ASP A 243 3.85 -2.51 24.09
C ASP A 243 4.72 -1.70 23.12
N SER A 244 6.04 -1.73 23.34
CA SER A 244 7.03 -1.20 22.39
C SER A 244 7.75 -2.35 21.70
N VAL A 245 7.77 -2.33 20.37
CA VAL A 245 8.40 -3.39 19.57
C VAL A 245 9.72 -2.90 19.00
N LEU A 246 10.83 -3.49 19.45
CA LEU A 246 12.16 -3.23 18.91
C LEU A 246 12.52 -4.29 17.87
N ILE A 247 12.66 -3.87 16.62
CA ILE A 247 13.12 -4.75 15.54
C ILE A 247 14.62 -4.51 15.29
N VAL A 248 15.43 -5.53 15.58
CA VAL A 248 16.84 -5.59 15.19
C VAL A 248 16.91 -6.23 13.80
N PHE A 249 16.95 -5.40 12.77
CA PHE A 249 16.95 -5.83 11.36
C PHE A 249 18.36 -6.02 10.81
N LYS A 250 18.62 -7.17 10.16
CA LYS A 250 19.87 -7.46 9.44
C LYS A 250 19.58 -7.75 7.97
N ASN A 251 20.06 -6.89 7.08
CA ASN A 251 20.02 -7.16 5.65
C ASN A 251 21.20 -8.05 5.24
N LYS A 252 20.93 -9.27 4.76
CA LYS A 252 21.92 -10.18 4.18
C LYS A 252 21.75 -10.36 2.66
N ALA A 253 20.77 -9.67 2.07
CA ALA A 253 20.51 -9.70 0.65
C ALA A 253 21.50 -8.80 -0.14
N SER A 254 21.45 -8.89 -1.47
CA SER A 254 22.35 -8.17 -2.37
C SER A 254 21.98 -6.69 -2.55
N ARG A 255 20.76 -6.29 -2.16
CA ARG A 255 20.18 -4.96 -2.35
C ARG A 255 19.77 -4.33 -1.03
N PRO A 256 19.63 -3.00 -0.94
CA PRO A 256 19.11 -2.35 0.26
C PRO A 256 17.64 -2.71 0.50
N TYR A 257 17.34 -3.23 1.68
CA TYR A 257 15.99 -3.51 2.15
C TYR A 257 15.74 -2.85 3.50
N SER A 258 14.47 -2.55 3.78
CA SER A 258 13.99 -2.05 5.05
C SER A 258 12.75 -2.83 5.49
N ILE A 259 12.32 -2.58 6.73
CA ILE A 259 11.08 -3.10 7.28
C ILE A 259 10.27 -1.93 7.83
N SER A 260 8.97 -1.92 7.57
CA SER A 260 8.00 -0.98 8.12
C SER A 260 6.70 -1.73 8.30
N ALA A 261 5.91 -1.33 9.29
CA ALA A 261 4.64 -1.99 9.61
C ALA A 261 3.48 -1.01 9.49
N HIS A 262 2.32 -1.60 9.23
CA HIS A 262 1.05 -0.91 9.07
C HIS A 262 0.36 -0.77 10.42
N GLY A 263 -0.29 0.37 10.66
CA GLY A 263 -1.09 0.61 11.86
C GLY A 263 -0.31 0.76 13.18
N ILE A 264 0.99 1.09 13.11
CA ILE A 264 1.82 1.33 14.30
C ILE A 264 2.33 2.78 14.35
N GLU A 265 2.70 3.20 15.55
CA GLU A 265 3.46 4.42 15.80
C GLU A 265 4.97 4.13 15.62
N GLU A 266 5.66 4.81 14.69
CA GLU A 266 7.10 4.61 14.38
C GLU A 266 8.09 5.52 15.14
#